data_AF-A0A168PGT7-F1
#
_entry.id   AF-A0A168PGT7-F1
#
_cell.length_a   1.000
_cell.length_b   1.000
_cell.length_c   1.000
_cell.angle_alpha   90.00
_cell.angle_beta   90.00
_cell.angle_gamma   90.00
#
_symmetry.space_group_name_H-M   'P 1'
#
loop_
_entity.id
_entity.type
_entity.pdbx_description
1 polymer ?
#
loop_
_entity_poly.entity_id
_entity_poly.type
_entity_poly.pdbx_seq_one_letter_code
_entity_poly.pdbx_strand_id
1 'polypeptide(L)'
;MNVITTNKLTREKKSILKLLGLIALLALSTTQIAFANDIQFGSVSSEWKPVASDKLIKLPANIIEKRIQKDFKASPMATRMTELDVEMQENVAVIKAIIQVMPELEGEVAQNQRFELLQYKSEYLDSLQESHHLHQSALEKKQTLYKNVLDKLRLQSGKMTNNESYQIQQAQIAARQRMEKVIEQVDQSLMHLGVEKASPYTNEYSKNLNQIQNLKMAINRHQGNQSPKINGVDISSEEYLRQLLMSVSTEQSLLDQEALMLSYMAKLVALDAQTLEYEVAYGNEQSAEMISEASKPSTVTTLFYQE
;
A
#
# COMPACT_ATOMS: atom_id res chain seq x y z
N MET A 1 1.05 -56.18 -54.48
CA MET A 1 0.95 -56.05 -53.00
C MET A 1 0.35 -54.66 -52.75
N ASN A 2 -0.98 -54.48 -52.69
CA ASN A 2 -1.92 -54.80 -51.59
C ASN A 2 -1.36 -54.23 -50.26
N VAL A 3 -2.00 -53.32 -49.51
CA VAL A 3 -3.43 -53.03 -49.31
C VAL A 3 -3.63 -51.56 -48.85
N ILE A 4 -4.71 -50.94 -49.37
CA ILE A 4 -5.41 -49.76 -48.84
C ILE A 4 -6.33 -50.23 -47.70
N THR A 5 -6.39 -49.54 -46.56
CA THR A 5 -7.61 -49.55 -45.74
C THR A 5 -7.78 -48.26 -44.92
N THR A 6 -8.85 -47.56 -45.29
CA THR A 6 -9.59 -46.54 -44.55
C THR A 6 -10.24 -47.11 -43.28
N ASN A 7 -10.44 -46.29 -42.24
CA ASN A 7 -11.70 -46.38 -41.48
C ASN A 7 -12.12 -45.06 -40.83
N LYS A 8 -13.37 -44.67 -41.12
CA LYS A 8 -14.21 -43.65 -40.50
C LYS A 8 -15.12 -44.31 -39.45
N LEU A 9 -15.95 -43.49 -38.78
CA LEU A 9 -17.04 -43.74 -37.80
C LEU A 9 -16.55 -43.75 -36.34
N THR A 10 -17.18 -43.10 -35.34
CA THR A 10 -18.55 -42.58 -35.13
C THR A 10 -18.49 -41.66 -33.89
N ARG A 11 -18.94 -40.40 -33.93
CA ARG A 11 -20.24 -39.89 -33.43
C ARG A 11 -20.84 -40.61 -32.21
N GLU A 12 -20.73 -40.02 -31.02
CA GLU A 12 -21.77 -40.08 -29.98
C GLU A 12 -21.92 -38.72 -29.29
N LYS A 13 -23.13 -38.14 -29.43
CA LYS A 13 -23.69 -37.10 -28.58
C LYS A 13 -24.29 -37.80 -27.36
N LYS A 14 -24.06 -37.29 -26.15
CA LYS A 14 -25.03 -37.44 -25.06
C LYS A 14 -25.03 -36.21 -24.15
N SER A 15 -26.13 -35.47 -24.27
CA SER A 15 -26.61 -34.45 -23.34
C SER A 15 -27.43 -35.15 -22.27
N ILE A 16 -27.13 -34.95 -20.99
CA ILE A 16 -27.93 -35.35 -19.83
C ILE A 16 -27.77 -34.23 -18.79
N LEU A 17 -28.70 -33.29 -18.77
CA LEU A 17 -29.88 -33.20 -17.90
C LEU A 17 -29.58 -32.61 -16.51
N LYS A 18 -30.22 -31.46 -16.30
CA LYS A 18 -30.41 -30.69 -15.07
C LYS A 18 -30.73 -31.57 -13.86
N LEU A 19 -30.18 -31.24 -12.70
CA LEU A 19 -30.77 -31.61 -11.42
C LEU A 19 -30.82 -30.39 -10.49
N LEU A 20 -32.03 -29.88 -10.32
CA LEU A 20 -32.44 -28.98 -9.24
C LEU A 20 -32.33 -29.75 -7.91
N GLY A 21 -31.61 -29.18 -6.94
CA GLY A 21 -31.54 -29.68 -5.57
C GLY A 21 -31.90 -28.55 -4.60
N LEU A 22 -33.17 -28.55 -4.19
CA LEU A 22 -33.75 -27.71 -3.14
C LEU A 22 -33.49 -28.38 -1.79
N ILE A 23 -32.82 -27.70 -0.85
CA ILE A 23 -32.80 -28.08 0.58
C ILE A 23 -33.02 -26.82 1.41
N ALA A 24 -34.05 -26.90 2.25
CA ALA A 24 -34.48 -25.87 3.18
C ALA A 24 -34.02 -26.18 4.62
N LEU A 25 -33.91 -25.08 5.39
CA LEU A 25 -34.03 -24.93 6.85
C LEU A 25 -32.98 -25.57 7.78
N LEU A 26 -32.31 -24.73 8.58
CA LEU A 26 -32.64 -24.57 10.01
C LEU A 26 -31.90 -23.40 10.67
N ALA A 27 -32.64 -22.68 11.50
CA ALA A 27 -32.30 -21.45 12.19
C ALA A 27 -31.42 -21.67 13.44
N LEU A 28 -30.53 -20.71 13.74
CA LEU A 28 -30.19 -20.38 15.12
C LEU A 28 -30.06 -18.87 15.30
N SER A 29 -30.78 -18.41 16.33
CA SER A 29 -30.93 -17.07 16.85
C SER A 29 -29.63 -16.46 17.40
N THR A 30 -29.39 -15.19 17.10
CA THR A 30 -28.54 -14.31 17.92
C THR A 30 -29.20 -12.94 18.09
N THR A 31 -29.35 -12.57 19.36
CA THR A 31 -29.65 -11.25 19.95
C THR A 31 -29.29 -10.04 19.10
N GLN A 32 -30.26 -9.16 18.89
CA GLN A 32 -30.05 -7.81 18.35
C GLN A 32 -29.44 -6.92 19.43
N ILE A 33 -28.18 -6.54 19.26
CA ILE A 33 -27.62 -5.32 19.85
C ILE A 33 -27.77 -4.24 18.81
N ALA A 34 -28.60 -3.24 19.11
CA ALA A 34 -28.70 -2.02 18.35
C ALA A 34 -27.39 -1.23 18.48
N PHE A 35 -26.55 -1.29 17.44
CA PHE A 35 -25.69 -0.18 17.07
C PHE A 35 -26.30 0.41 15.81
N ALA A 36 -26.79 1.65 15.92
CA ALA A 36 -27.17 2.46 14.78
C ALA A 36 -25.91 2.72 13.95
N ASN A 37 -25.73 1.92 12.91
CA ASN A 37 -24.92 2.27 11.76
C ASN A 37 -25.89 2.57 10.63
N ASP A 38 -25.80 3.78 10.08
CA ASP A 38 -26.29 4.08 8.76
C ASP A 38 -25.76 3.00 7.81
N ILE A 39 -26.67 2.18 7.28
CA ILE A 39 -26.36 1.25 6.20
C ILE A 39 -26.20 2.08 4.94
N GLN A 40 -25.01 2.62 4.73
CA GLN A 40 -24.51 2.89 3.39
C GLN A 40 -24.02 1.58 2.81
N PHE A 41 -24.60 1.17 1.68
CA PHE A 41 -24.15 0.02 0.93
C PHE A 41 -22.71 0.23 0.45
N GLY A 42 -21.79 -0.58 0.97
CA GLY A 42 -20.54 -0.97 0.30
C GLY A 42 -19.35 -0.03 0.35
N SER A 43 -18.68 0.10 1.51
CA SER A 43 -17.21 0.11 1.49
C SER A 43 -16.69 -0.73 2.66
N VAL A 44 -15.98 -1.81 2.34
CA VAL A 44 -15.08 -2.44 3.31
C VAL A 44 -14.02 -1.37 3.58
N SER A 45 -13.94 -0.85 4.81
CA SER A 45 -13.06 0.28 5.10
C SER A 45 -11.61 -0.06 4.76
N SER A 46 -11.13 0.41 3.61
CA SER A 46 -9.75 0.31 3.12
C SER A 46 -8.84 1.31 3.85
N GLU A 47 -9.13 1.57 5.13
CA GLU A 47 -8.53 2.67 5.87
C GLU A 47 -7.33 2.19 6.69
N TRP A 48 -6.14 2.66 6.34
CA TRP A 48 -5.01 2.65 7.27
C TRP A 48 -5.22 3.74 8.33
N LYS A 49 -5.10 3.39 9.61
CA LYS A 49 -5.20 4.31 10.76
C LYS A 49 -3.94 4.23 11.60
N PRO A 50 -2.83 4.89 11.18
CA PRO A 50 -1.60 4.83 11.94
C PRO A 50 -1.75 5.50 13.29
N VAL A 51 -1.26 4.85 14.34
CA VAL A 51 -1.21 5.42 15.68
C VAL A 51 0.23 5.74 16.05
N ALA A 52 0.49 7.01 16.38
CA ALA A 52 1.74 7.46 17.00
C ALA A 52 1.82 6.97 18.45
N SER A 53 1.97 5.65 18.63
CA SER A 53 2.03 5.05 19.96
C SER A 53 3.23 5.58 20.75
N ASP A 54 3.12 5.66 22.07
CA ASP A 54 4.25 6.03 22.94
C ASP A 54 5.42 5.03 22.86
N LYS A 55 5.16 3.86 22.27
CA LYS A 55 6.18 2.88 21.94
C LYS A 55 7.02 3.35 20.75
N LEU A 56 6.45 4.02 19.75
CA LEU A 56 7.14 4.50 18.55
C LEU A 56 8.19 5.57 18.86
N ILE A 57 7.87 6.52 19.74
CA ILE A 57 8.79 7.61 20.13
C ILE A 57 9.99 7.13 20.97
N LYS A 58 9.87 5.96 21.61
CA LYS A 58 10.96 5.33 22.37
C LYS A 58 11.88 4.47 21.51
N LEU A 59 11.52 4.23 20.25
CA LEU A 59 12.35 3.44 19.35
C LEU A 59 13.50 4.29 18.80
N PRO A 60 14.67 3.67 18.59
CA PRO A 60 15.74 4.29 17.81
C PRO A 60 15.23 4.67 16.41
N ALA A 61 15.69 5.81 15.90
CA ALA A 61 15.12 6.40 14.69
C ALA A 61 15.17 5.47 13.47
N ASN A 62 16.22 4.67 13.33
CA ASN A 62 16.37 3.66 12.28
C ASN A 62 15.31 2.53 12.32
N ILE A 63 14.55 2.39 13.42
CA ILE A 63 13.47 1.43 13.58
C ILE A 63 12.09 2.08 13.42
N ILE A 64 11.96 3.39 13.64
CA ILE A 64 10.69 4.13 13.54
C ILE A 64 10.08 3.91 12.15
N GLU A 65 10.84 4.18 11.09
CA GLU A 65 10.36 4.02 9.72
C GLU A 65 9.98 2.57 9.42
N LYS A 66 10.87 1.61 9.73
CA LYS A 66 10.63 0.18 9.48
C LYS A 66 9.35 -0.31 10.14
N ARG A 67 9.05 0.18 11.35
CA ARG A 67 7.83 -0.18 12.06
C ARG A 67 6.59 0.41 11.40
N ILE A 68 6.66 1.66 10.97
CA ILE A 68 5.57 2.33 10.24
C ILE A 68 5.29 1.62 8.91
N GLN A 69 6.33 1.28 8.16
CA GLN A 69 6.21 0.52 6.91
C GLN A 69 5.60 -0.86 7.15
N LYS A 70 6.02 -1.57 8.22
CA LYS A 70 5.45 -2.88 8.57
C LYS A 70 3.97 -2.78 8.93
N ASP A 71 3.60 -1.75 9.70
CA ASP A 71 2.21 -1.50 10.07
C ASP A 71 1.34 -1.21 8.84
N PHE A 72 1.81 -0.34 7.95
CA PHE A 72 1.15 -0.04 6.69
C PHE A 72 0.96 -1.30 5.83
N LYS A 73 2.01 -2.09 5.63
CA LYS A 73 1.96 -3.34 4.83
C LYS A 73 0.98 -4.38 5.38
N ALA A 74 0.66 -4.33 6.67
CA ALA A 74 -0.32 -5.22 7.29
C ALA A 74 -1.75 -4.64 7.26
N SER A 75 -1.95 -3.44 6.73
CA SER A 75 -3.23 -2.76 6.74
C SER A 75 -4.14 -3.22 5.58
N PRO A 76 -5.47 -3.16 5.75
CA PRO A 76 -6.43 -3.40 4.66
C PRO A 76 -6.19 -2.49 3.45
N MET A 77 -5.71 -1.26 3.68
CA MET A 77 -5.35 -0.30 2.65
C MET A 77 -4.27 -0.85 1.71
N ALA A 78 -3.18 -1.38 2.29
CA ALA A 78 -2.11 -1.97 1.51
C ALA A 78 -2.58 -3.20 0.72
N THR A 79 -3.45 -4.02 1.32
CA THR A 79 -4.07 -5.15 0.61
C THR A 79 -4.89 -4.67 -0.60
N ARG A 80 -5.75 -3.67 -0.42
CA ARG A 80 -6.55 -3.13 -1.54
C ARG A 80 -5.67 -2.56 -2.65
N MET A 81 -4.60 -1.84 -2.30
CA MET A 81 -3.64 -1.34 -3.30
C MET A 81 -3.01 -2.48 -4.10
N THR A 82 -2.62 -3.58 -3.44
CA THR A 82 -2.09 -4.74 -4.17
C THR A 82 -3.13 -5.46 -5.03
N GLU A 83 -4.40 -5.47 -4.62
CA GLU A 83 -5.49 -6.03 -5.44
C GLU A 83 -5.74 -5.16 -6.67
N LEU A 84 -5.76 -3.84 -6.51
CA LEU A 84 -5.86 -2.88 -7.61
C LEU A 84 -4.69 -3.03 -8.60
N ASP A 85 -3.47 -3.25 -8.12
CA ASP A 85 -2.31 -3.49 -8.99
C ASP A 85 -2.50 -4.72 -9.88
N VAL A 86 -3.09 -5.80 -9.34
CA VAL A 86 -3.39 -7.02 -10.10
C VAL A 86 -4.48 -6.76 -11.13
N GLU A 87 -5.58 -6.12 -10.71
CA GLU A 87 -6.71 -5.75 -11.59
C GLU A 87 -6.25 -4.86 -12.76
N MET A 88 -5.42 -3.85 -12.49
CA MET A 88 -4.83 -2.99 -13.51
C MET A 88 -3.92 -3.75 -14.47
N GLN A 89 -3.12 -4.70 -13.98
CA GLN A 89 -2.25 -5.53 -14.83
C GLN A 89 -3.06 -6.42 -15.77
N GLU A 90 -4.15 -7.01 -15.28
CA GLU A 90 -5.08 -7.81 -16.07
C GLU A 90 -5.75 -6.95 -17.16
N ASN A 91 -6.28 -5.78 -16.79
CA ASN A 91 -6.87 -4.83 -17.76
C ASN A 91 -5.87 -4.41 -18.83
N VAL A 92 -4.62 -4.08 -18.45
CA VAL A 92 -3.56 -3.73 -19.41
C VAL A 92 -3.25 -4.88 -20.38
N ALA A 93 -3.24 -6.13 -19.90
CA ALA A 93 -3.03 -7.28 -20.76
C ALA A 93 -4.16 -7.44 -21.79
N VAL A 94 -5.40 -7.28 -21.36
CA VAL A 94 -6.58 -7.34 -22.24
C VAL A 94 -6.57 -6.20 -23.25
N ILE A 95 -6.37 -4.95 -22.81
CA ILE A 95 -6.25 -3.77 -23.68
C ILE A 95 -5.21 -3.99 -24.77
N LYS A 96 -4.03 -4.52 -24.41
CA LYS A 96 -2.96 -4.80 -25.39
C LYS A 96 -3.39 -5.87 -26.40
N ALA A 97 -4.02 -6.95 -25.94
CA ALA A 97 -4.50 -8.02 -26.81
C ALA A 97 -5.53 -7.48 -27.81
N ILE A 98 -6.47 -6.65 -27.34
CA ILE A 98 -7.48 -6.02 -28.18
C ILE A 98 -6.83 -5.10 -29.23
N ILE A 99 -5.92 -4.22 -28.81
CA ILE A 99 -5.20 -3.30 -29.72
C ILE A 99 -4.43 -4.08 -30.79
N GLN A 100 -3.86 -5.23 -30.44
CA GLN A 100 -3.06 -6.04 -31.37
C GLN A 100 -3.91 -6.64 -32.49
N VAL A 101 -5.13 -7.09 -32.20
CA VAL A 101 -6.01 -7.73 -33.20
C VAL A 101 -6.88 -6.74 -33.97
N MET A 102 -7.10 -5.54 -33.41
CA MET A 102 -8.00 -4.53 -33.96
C MET A 102 -7.74 -4.14 -35.44
N PRO A 103 -6.48 -4.04 -35.94
CA PRO A 103 -6.22 -3.69 -37.33
C PRO A 103 -6.72 -4.73 -38.35
N GLU A 104 -6.97 -5.96 -37.93
CA GLU A 104 -7.42 -7.06 -38.78
C GLU A 104 -8.95 -7.18 -38.82
N LEU A 105 -9.66 -6.40 -38.00
CA LEU A 105 -11.11 -6.44 -37.89
C LEU A 105 -11.75 -5.40 -38.81
N GLU A 106 -12.88 -5.75 -39.41
CA GLU A 106 -13.68 -4.86 -40.25
C GLU A 106 -15.16 -4.89 -39.85
N GLY A 107 -15.88 -3.83 -40.24
CA GLY A 107 -17.32 -3.71 -40.04
C GLY A 107 -17.76 -3.79 -38.57
N GLU A 108 -18.90 -4.44 -38.34
CA GLU A 108 -19.54 -4.55 -37.02
C GLU A 108 -18.63 -5.21 -35.96
N VAL A 109 -17.77 -6.15 -36.37
CA VAL A 109 -16.84 -6.82 -35.45
C VAL A 109 -15.79 -5.83 -34.93
N ALA A 110 -15.23 -4.98 -35.81
CA ALA A 110 -14.29 -3.94 -35.40
C ALA A 110 -14.95 -2.92 -34.47
N GLN A 111 -16.20 -2.55 -34.75
CA GLN A 111 -16.97 -1.62 -33.93
C GLN A 111 -17.23 -2.18 -32.52
N ASN A 112 -17.70 -3.43 -32.42
CA ASN A 112 -17.89 -4.11 -31.13
C ASN A 112 -16.59 -4.20 -30.34
N GLN A 113 -15.47 -4.48 -31.00
CA GLN A 113 -14.16 -4.54 -30.34
C GLN A 113 -13.69 -3.18 -29.82
N ARG A 114 -14.06 -2.07 -30.49
CA ARG A 114 -13.80 -0.71 -29.99
C ARG A 114 -14.62 -0.38 -28.74
N PHE A 115 -15.88 -0.81 -28.67
CA PHE A 115 -16.68 -0.70 -27.45
C PHE A 115 -16.03 -1.45 -26.29
N GLU A 116 -15.61 -2.69 -26.53
CA GLU A 116 -14.93 -3.50 -25.51
C GLU A 116 -13.61 -2.83 -25.06
N LEU A 117 -12.80 -2.33 -26.00
CA LEU A 117 -11.58 -1.59 -25.68
C LEU A 117 -11.88 -0.38 -24.77
N LEU A 118 -12.92 0.40 -25.11
CA LEU A 118 -13.30 1.57 -24.35
C LEU A 118 -13.74 1.20 -22.92
N GLN A 119 -14.49 0.11 -22.77
CA GLN A 119 -14.90 -0.41 -21.47
C GLN A 119 -13.67 -0.76 -20.61
N TYR A 120 -12.74 -1.57 -21.11
CA TYR A 120 -11.53 -1.93 -20.35
C TYR A 120 -10.64 -0.71 -20.04
N LYS A 121 -10.56 0.28 -20.95
CA LYS A 121 -9.85 1.54 -20.66
C LYS A 121 -10.54 2.31 -19.51
N SER A 122 -11.87 2.34 -19.47
CA SER A 122 -12.63 2.99 -18.40
C SER A 122 -12.41 2.26 -17.08
N GLU A 123 -12.58 0.94 -17.06
CA GLU A 123 -12.35 0.11 -15.87
C GLU A 123 -10.93 0.29 -15.33
N TYR A 124 -9.92 0.26 -16.20
CA TYR A 124 -8.54 0.58 -15.82
C TYR A 124 -8.39 1.96 -15.17
N LEU A 125 -9.04 2.99 -15.71
CA LEU A 125 -8.97 4.34 -15.16
C LEU A 125 -9.65 4.44 -13.79
N ASP A 126 -10.75 3.73 -13.58
CA ASP A 126 -11.43 3.67 -12.29
C ASP A 126 -10.52 3.02 -11.23
N SER A 127 -9.90 1.86 -11.54
CA SER A 127 -8.96 1.19 -10.64
C SER A 127 -7.72 2.05 -10.38
N LEU A 128 -7.19 2.72 -11.41
CA LEU A 128 -6.02 3.60 -11.28
C LEU A 128 -6.34 4.83 -10.44
N GLN A 129 -7.52 5.43 -10.58
CA GLN A 129 -7.97 6.55 -9.77
C GLN A 129 -8.11 6.15 -8.30
N GLU A 130 -8.69 4.97 -8.02
CA GLU A 130 -8.78 4.46 -6.65
C GLU A 130 -7.37 4.23 -6.06
N SER A 131 -6.47 3.59 -6.82
CA SER A 131 -5.09 3.34 -6.39
C SER A 131 -4.37 4.65 -6.06
N HIS A 132 -4.48 5.64 -6.96
CA HIS A 132 -3.92 6.98 -6.77
C HIS A 132 -4.44 7.65 -5.48
N HIS A 133 -5.75 7.59 -5.24
CA HIS A 133 -6.35 8.13 -4.03
C HIS A 133 -5.84 7.43 -2.75
N LEU A 134 -5.70 6.09 -2.78
CA LEU A 134 -5.16 5.34 -1.65
C LEU A 134 -3.68 5.69 -1.39
N HIS A 135 -2.88 5.84 -2.44
CA HIS A 135 -1.50 6.32 -2.35
C HIS A 135 -1.42 7.70 -1.71
N GLN A 136 -2.25 8.65 -2.17
CA GLN A 136 -2.30 10.01 -1.63
C GLN A 136 -2.66 10.00 -0.13
N SER A 137 -3.75 9.31 0.22
CA SER A 137 -4.20 9.19 1.62
C SER A 137 -3.15 8.52 2.51
N ALA A 138 -2.46 7.49 2.02
CA ALA A 138 -1.37 6.85 2.75
C ALA A 138 -0.21 7.82 2.99
N LEU A 139 0.20 8.60 2.00
CA LEU A 139 1.27 9.60 2.15
C LEU A 139 0.89 10.71 3.12
N GLU A 140 -0.34 11.23 3.07
CA GLU A 140 -0.82 12.26 4.02
C GLU A 140 -0.81 11.75 5.46
N LYS A 141 -1.26 10.52 5.68
CA LYS A 141 -1.23 9.87 7.00
C LYS A 141 0.20 9.63 7.47
N LYS A 142 1.10 9.21 6.58
CA LYS A 142 2.54 9.02 6.85
C LYS A 142 3.21 10.36 7.21
N GLN A 143 2.91 11.43 6.48
CA GLN A 143 3.40 12.78 6.77
C GLN A 143 2.92 13.26 8.15
N THR A 144 1.64 13.10 8.44
CA THR A 144 1.04 13.46 9.72
C THR A 144 1.67 12.68 10.86
N LEU A 145 1.87 11.38 10.67
CA LEU A 145 2.54 10.52 11.65
C LEU A 145 3.98 10.98 11.92
N TYR A 146 4.77 11.26 10.88
CA TYR A 146 6.13 11.76 11.03
C TYR A 146 6.19 13.11 11.74
N LYS A 147 5.31 14.06 11.41
CA LYS A 147 5.17 15.34 12.13
C LYS A 147 4.87 15.11 13.61
N ASN A 148 3.89 14.26 13.92
CA ASN A 148 3.53 13.93 15.30
C ASN A 148 4.67 13.28 16.08
N VAL A 149 5.44 12.38 15.45
CA VAL A 149 6.61 11.77 16.09
C VAL A 149 7.71 12.81 16.32
N LEU A 150 7.96 13.68 15.35
CA LEU A 150 8.94 14.77 15.46
C LEU A 150 8.61 15.72 16.61
N ASP A 151 7.35 16.15 16.71
CA ASP A 151 6.90 17.05 17.78
C ASP A 151 7.01 16.39 19.16
N LYS A 152 6.62 15.11 19.27
CA LYS A 152 6.80 14.34 20.52
C LYS A 152 8.27 14.20 20.91
N LEU A 153 9.17 13.95 19.95
CA LEU A 153 10.62 13.89 20.22
C LEU A 153 11.16 15.22 20.72
N ARG A 154 10.75 16.34 20.13
CA ARG A 154 11.13 17.69 20.59
C ARG A 154 10.64 17.95 22.01
N LEU A 155 9.38 17.61 22.29
CA LEU A 155 8.80 17.75 23.63
C LEU A 155 9.52 16.87 24.66
N GLN A 156 9.88 15.63 24.31
CA GLN A 156 10.66 14.76 25.19
C GLN A 156 12.07 15.28 25.42
N SER A 157 12.76 15.75 24.37
CA SER A 157 14.09 16.35 24.50
C SER A 157 14.05 17.57 25.43
N GLY A 158 13.08 18.47 25.25
CA GLY A 158 12.88 19.64 26.10
C GLY A 158 12.49 19.31 27.56
N LYS A 159 11.76 18.22 27.78
CA LYS A 159 11.46 17.71 29.13
C LYS A 159 12.67 17.04 29.79
N MET A 160 13.44 16.25 29.05
CA MET A 160 14.64 15.57 29.56
C MET A 160 15.78 16.53 29.89
N THR A 161 15.87 17.67 29.19
CA THR A 161 16.79 18.77 29.52
C THR A 161 16.40 19.49 30.81
N ASN A 162 15.13 19.38 31.24
CA ASN A 162 14.66 19.97 32.49
C ASN A 162 14.76 18.97 33.65
N ASN A 163 15.83 19.11 34.43
CA ASN A 163 15.99 18.62 35.80
C ASN A 163 16.05 17.10 36.07
N GLU A 164 15.22 16.24 35.47
CA GLU A 164 15.13 14.83 35.90
C GLU A 164 16.37 14.00 35.52
N SER A 165 16.86 14.11 34.28
CA SER A 165 18.07 13.40 33.84
C SER A 165 19.29 13.81 34.66
N TYR A 166 19.40 15.10 34.94
CA TYR A 166 20.44 15.67 35.79
C TYR A 166 20.30 15.17 37.24
N GLN A 167 19.09 15.18 37.80
CA GLN A 167 18.83 14.65 39.14
C GLN A 167 19.15 13.16 39.26
N ILE A 168 18.79 12.34 38.26
CA ILE A 168 19.12 10.91 38.23
C ILE A 168 20.63 10.72 38.17
N GLN A 169 21.34 11.50 37.34
CA GLN A 169 22.79 11.45 37.26
C GLN A 169 23.43 11.82 38.61
N GLN A 170 22.95 12.89 39.25
CA GLN A 170 23.41 13.32 40.57
C GLN A 170 23.11 12.26 41.65
N ALA A 171 21.94 11.63 41.61
CA ALA A 171 21.57 10.55 42.52
C ALA A 171 22.47 9.31 42.34
N GLN A 172 22.82 8.97 41.09
CA GLN A 172 23.76 7.88 40.79
C GLN A 172 25.17 8.20 41.29
N ILE A 173 25.64 9.45 41.13
CA ILE A 173 26.93 9.91 41.66
C ILE A 173 26.93 9.83 43.20
N ALA A 174 25.90 10.36 43.85
CA ALA A 174 25.77 10.32 45.31
C ALA A 174 25.64 8.88 45.85
N ALA A 175 24.98 7.98 45.13
CA ALA A 175 24.92 6.56 45.47
C ALA A 175 26.30 5.89 45.36
N ARG A 176 27.09 6.22 44.33
CA ARG A 176 28.47 5.73 44.17
C ARG A 176 29.36 6.21 45.31
N GLN A 177 29.30 7.49 45.65
CA GLN A 177 30.07 8.06 46.76
C GLN A 177 29.71 7.44 48.11
N ARG A 178 28.42 7.17 48.35
CA ARG A 178 27.98 6.44 49.55
C ARG A 178 28.54 5.02 49.60
N MET A 179 28.56 4.35 48.46
CA MET A 179 29.09 2.99 48.37
C MET A 179 30.58 2.92 48.65
N GLU A 180 31.34 3.85 48.08
CA GLU A 180 32.79 3.95 48.26
C GLU A 180 33.16 4.12 49.75
N LYS A 181 32.43 5.00 50.46
CA LYS A 181 32.57 5.17 51.91
C LYS A 181 32.26 3.91 52.72
N VAL A 182 31.21 3.17 52.35
CA VAL A 182 30.84 1.91 53.04
C VAL A 182 31.91 0.85 52.80
N ILE A 183 32.44 0.76 51.59
CA ILE A 183 33.53 -0.15 51.25
C ILE A 183 34.76 0.16 52.10
N GLU A 184 35.18 1.42 52.20
CA GLU A 184 36.31 1.85 53.03
C GLU A 184 36.12 1.52 54.51
N GLN A 185 34.93 1.77 55.06
CA GLN A 185 34.62 1.47 56.46
C GLN A 185 34.66 -0.02 56.76
N VAL A 186 34.08 -0.84 55.88
CA VAL A 186 34.10 -2.30 56.03
C VAL A 186 35.54 -2.82 55.93
N ASP A 187 36.31 -2.34 54.97
CA ASP A 187 37.72 -2.75 54.78
C ASP A 187 38.58 -2.40 56.00
N GLN A 188 38.45 -1.18 56.55
CA GLN A 188 39.12 -0.77 57.78
C GLN A 188 38.73 -1.66 58.97
N SER A 189 37.46 -2.00 59.14
CA SER A 189 37.02 -2.89 60.22
C SER A 189 37.57 -4.31 60.09
N LEU A 190 37.66 -4.85 58.87
CA LEU A 190 38.26 -6.16 58.60
C LEU A 190 39.76 -6.16 58.90
N MET A 191 40.47 -5.07 58.56
CA MET A 191 41.89 -4.90 58.92
C MET A 191 42.11 -4.87 60.44
N HIS A 192 41.23 -4.20 61.20
CA HIS A 192 41.29 -4.19 62.68
C HIS A 192 41.05 -5.58 63.30
N LEU A 193 40.34 -6.47 62.59
CA LEU A 193 40.10 -7.86 62.99
C LEU A 193 41.23 -8.82 62.54
N GLY A 194 42.33 -8.30 61.98
CA GLY A 194 43.46 -9.09 61.50
C GLY A 194 43.18 -9.84 60.19
N VAL A 195 42.13 -9.46 59.46
CA VAL A 195 41.80 -10.04 58.15
C VAL A 195 42.45 -9.18 57.07
N GLU A 196 43.55 -9.66 56.49
CA GLU A 196 44.29 -8.96 55.42
C GLU A 196 43.60 -8.99 54.04
N LYS A 197 42.45 -9.67 53.92
CA LYS A 197 41.72 -9.83 52.65
C LYS A 197 40.63 -8.79 52.50
N ALA A 198 40.58 -8.16 51.33
CA ALA A 198 39.50 -7.26 50.94
C ALA A 198 38.11 -7.92 51.09
N SER A 199 37.12 -7.11 51.46
CA SER A 199 35.74 -7.57 51.65
C SER A 199 35.20 -8.29 50.40
N PRO A 200 34.53 -9.46 50.55
CA PRO A 200 33.82 -10.12 49.45
C PRO A 200 32.82 -9.20 48.74
N TYR A 201 32.27 -8.22 49.46
CA TYR A 201 31.35 -7.22 48.93
C TYR A 201 32.01 -6.30 47.89
N THR A 202 33.25 -5.89 48.12
CA THR A 202 34.04 -5.03 47.20
C THR A 202 34.29 -5.76 45.87
N ASN A 203 34.60 -7.05 45.95
CA ASN A 203 34.83 -7.89 44.77
C ASN A 203 33.56 -8.07 43.93
N GLU A 204 32.42 -8.38 44.56
CA GLU A 204 31.16 -8.52 43.83
C GLU A 204 30.64 -7.18 43.29
N TYR A 205 30.82 -6.07 44.01
CA TYR A 205 30.44 -4.73 43.54
C TYR A 205 31.24 -4.31 42.29
N SER A 206 32.56 -4.46 42.31
CA SER A 206 33.42 -4.13 41.16
C SER A 206 33.11 -5.01 39.95
N LYS A 207 32.87 -6.31 40.17
CA LYS A 207 32.41 -7.23 39.13
C LYS A 207 31.07 -6.79 38.52
N ASN A 208 30.10 -6.42 39.35
CA ASN A 208 28.80 -5.92 38.88
C ASN A 208 28.93 -4.61 38.09
N LEU A 209 29.76 -3.67 38.52
CA LEU A 209 30.04 -2.44 37.77
C LEU A 209 30.63 -2.75 36.40
N ASN A 210 31.62 -3.64 36.33
CA ASN A 210 32.22 -4.05 35.07
C ASN A 210 31.18 -4.68 34.13
N GLN A 211 30.30 -5.54 34.64
CA GLN A 211 29.20 -6.11 33.85
C GLN A 211 28.22 -5.04 33.37
N ILE A 212 27.85 -4.07 34.21
CA ILE A 212 27.00 -2.93 33.79
C ILE A 212 27.67 -2.13 32.67
N GLN A 213 28.98 -1.90 32.72
CA GLN A 213 29.70 -1.21 31.64
C GLN A 213 29.73 -2.04 30.35
N ASN A 214 29.95 -3.35 30.46
CA ASN A 214 29.88 -4.27 29.32
C ASN A 214 28.49 -4.25 28.67
N LEU A 215 27.42 -4.26 29.49
CA LEU A 215 26.05 -4.14 29.01
C LEU A 215 25.79 -2.79 28.33
N LYS A 216 26.26 -1.67 28.90
CA LYS A 216 26.16 -0.34 28.26
C LYS A 216 26.86 -0.31 26.90
N MET A 217 28.08 -0.85 26.81
CA MET A 217 28.80 -0.95 25.54
C MET A 217 28.08 -1.85 24.53
N ALA A 218 27.56 -3.00 24.97
CA ALA A 218 26.80 -3.90 24.12
C ALA A 218 25.52 -3.25 23.60
N ILE A 219 24.77 -2.54 24.45
CA ILE A 219 23.57 -1.78 24.09
C ILE A 219 23.91 -0.69 23.06
N ASN A 220 24.99 0.07 23.25
CA ASN A 220 25.41 1.11 22.32
C ASN A 220 25.88 0.56 20.97
N ARG A 221 26.49 -0.63 20.93
CA ARG A 221 26.95 -1.28 19.69
C ARG A 221 25.85 -2.06 18.98
N HIS A 222 24.77 -2.40 19.66
CA HIS A 222 23.67 -3.20 19.11
C HIS A 222 23.04 -2.52 17.90
N GLN A 223 22.85 -3.26 16.80
CA GLN A 223 22.32 -2.72 15.54
C GLN A 223 20.99 -1.97 15.71
N GLY A 224 20.14 -2.46 16.62
CA GLY A 224 18.86 -1.83 16.93
C GLY A 224 18.96 -0.47 17.62
N ASN A 225 20.12 -0.06 18.13
CA ASN A 225 20.36 1.20 18.84
C ASN A 225 21.36 2.13 18.12
N GLN A 226 21.79 1.75 16.92
CA GLN A 226 22.68 2.58 16.12
C GLN A 226 21.92 3.78 15.55
N SER A 227 22.55 4.95 15.55
CA SER A 227 22.02 6.13 14.88
C SER A 227 21.78 5.85 13.40
N PRO A 228 20.72 6.41 12.79
CA PRO A 228 20.55 6.37 11.35
C PRO A 228 21.77 7.00 10.68
N LYS A 229 22.19 6.43 9.54
CA LYS A 229 23.29 6.95 8.73
C LYS A 229 22.77 7.47 7.40
N ILE A 230 23.19 8.66 7.01
CA ILE A 230 23.01 9.19 5.65
C ILE A 230 24.39 9.44 5.06
N ASN A 231 24.67 8.87 3.89
CA ASN A 231 25.98 8.97 3.21
C ASN A 231 27.18 8.59 4.11
N GLY A 232 26.98 7.62 5.01
CA GLY A 232 27.99 7.17 5.96
C GLY A 232 28.13 8.01 7.24
N VAL A 233 27.40 9.12 7.36
CA VAL A 233 27.42 10.02 8.53
C VAL A 233 26.26 9.72 9.46
N ASP A 234 26.54 9.58 10.76
CA ASP A 234 25.51 9.44 11.79
C ASP A 234 24.70 10.73 11.91
N ILE A 235 23.37 10.62 11.81
CA ILE A 235 22.45 11.75 11.94
C ILE A 235 21.55 11.57 13.17
N SER A 236 21.01 12.68 13.67
CA SER A 236 20.07 12.66 14.78
C SER A 236 18.73 12.08 14.36
N SER A 237 17.97 11.55 15.32
CA SER A 237 16.60 11.08 15.10
C SER A 237 15.69 12.16 14.53
N GLU A 238 15.91 13.41 14.92
CA GLU A 238 15.16 14.57 14.44
C GLU A 238 15.44 14.83 12.96
N GLU A 239 16.73 14.83 12.58
CA GLU A 239 17.15 15.07 11.20
C GLU A 239 16.70 13.96 10.27
N TYR A 240 16.73 12.71 10.74
CA TYR A 240 16.20 11.58 9.99
C TYR A 240 14.71 11.73 9.70
N LEU A 241 13.90 12.14 10.69
CA LEU A 241 12.47 12.37 10.48
C LEU A 241 12.18 13.56 9.56
N ARG A 242 12.99 14.63 9.61
CA ARG A 242 12.91 15.72 8.63
C ARG A 242 13.17 15.24 7.21
N GLN A 243 14.18 14.37 7.03
CA GLN A 243 14.48 13.78 5.73
C GLN A 243 13.31 12.90 5.23
N LEU A 244 12.70 12.11 6.10
CA LEU A 244 11.51 11.32 5.76
C LEU A 244 10.30 12.20 5.41
N LEU A 245 10.14 13.34 6.07
CA LEU A 245 9.12 14.33 5.69
C LEU A 245 9.40 14.94 4.32
N MET A 246 10.67 15.23 4.02
CA MET A 246 11.06 15.75 2.70
C MET A 246 10.83 14.71 1.61
N SER A 247 11.16 13.44 1.84
CA SER A 247 10.90 12.37 0.87
C SER A 247 9.41 12.19 0.59
N VAL A 248 8.56 12.22 1.63
CA VAL A 248 7.10 12.19 1.47
C VAL A 248 6.60 13.39 0.65
N SER A 249 7.17 14.58 0.85
CA SER A 249 6.81 15.75 0.04
C SER A 249 7.20 15.59 -1.43
N THR A 250 8.34 14.95 -1.73
CA THR A 250 8.74 14.61 -3.10
C THR A 250 7.80 13.59 -3.72
N GLU A 251 7.43 12.55 -2.97
CA GLU A 251 6.45 11.53 -3.39
C GLU A 251 5.06 12.16 -3.66
N GLN A 252 4.62 13.11 -2.83
CA GLN A 252 3.37 13.86 -3.05
C GLN A 252 3.41 14.65 -4.37
N SER A 253 4.51 15.35 -4.65
CA SER A 253 4.65 16.11 -5.91
C SER A 253 4.62 15.22 -7.15
N LEU A 254 5.10 13.97 -7.04
CA LEU A 254 4.99 13.00 -8.12
C LEU A 254 3.53 12.57 -8.31
N LEU A 255 2.80 12.28 -7.23
CA LEU A 255 1.37 11.96 -7.31
C LEU A 255 0.56 13.10 -7.93
N ASP A 256 0.89 14.36 -7.65
CA ASP A 256 0.22 15.52 -8.27
C ASP A 256 0.40 15.54 -9.81
N GLN A 257 1.59 15.14 -10.29
CA GLN A 257 1.84 15.00 -11.73
C GLN A 257 1.06 13.81 -12.33
N GLU A 258 0.98 12.70 -11.60
CA GLU A 258 0.18 11.54 -12.01
C GLU A 258 -1.32 11.86 -12.09
N ALA A 259 -1.84 12.68 -11.17
CA ALA A 259 -3.23 13.15 -11.21
C ALA A 259 -3.53 13.95 -12.49
N LEU A 260 -2.57 14.78 -12.94
CA LEU A 260 -2.70 15.49 -14.21
C LEU A 260 -2.74 14.51 -15.39
N MET A 261 -1.85 13.51 -15.41
CA MET A 261 -1.85 12.48 -16.46
C MET A 261 -3.17 11.72 -16.50
N LEU A 262 -3.69 11.33 -15.33
CA LEU A 262 -5.00 10.69 -15.17
C LEU A 262 -6.12 11.53 -15.79
N SER A 263 -6.14 12.83 -15.53
CA SER A 263 -7.14 13.73 -16.12
C SER A 263 -7.09 13.77 -17.65
N TYR A 264 -5.90 13.72 -18.24
CA TYR A 264 -5.74 13.67 -19.70
C TYR A 264 -6.16 12.31 -20.27
N MET A 265 -5.85 11.21 -19.60
CA MET A 265 -6.29 9.88 -20.01
C MET A 265 -7.82 9.77 -19.98
N ALA A 266 -8.45 10.24 -18.91
CA ALA A 266 -9.91 10.28 -18.80
C ALA A 266 -10.54 11.13 -19.91
N LYS A 267 -9.94 12.28 -20.24
CA LYS A 267 -10.40 13.11 -21.36
C LYS A 267 -10.30 12.37 -22.70
N LEU A 268 -9.21 11.65 -22.96
CA LEU A 268 -9.05 10.87 -24.19
C LEU A 268 -10.10 9.75 -24.27
N VAL A 269 -10.33 9.02 -23.19
CA VAL A 269 -11.37 7.98 -23.13
C VAL A 269 -12.76 8.58 -23.38
N ALA A 270 -13.07 9.74 -22.81
CA ALA A 270 -14.34 10.42 -23.08
C ALA A 270 -14.49 10.85 -24.55
N LEU A 271 -13.42 11.32 -25.19
CA LEU A 271 -13.42 11.66 -26.61
C LEU A 271 -13.55 10.42 -27.52
N ASP A 272 -12.90 9.32 -27.16
CA ASP A 272 -13.05 8.02 -27.83
C ASP A 272 -14.51 7.55 -27.74
N ALA A 273 -15.12 7.66 -26.54
CA ALA A 273 -16.52 7.32 -26.31
C ALA A 273 -17.47 8.17 -27.17
N GLN A 274 -17.26 9.49 -27.16
CA GLN A 274 -18.05 10.43 -27.96
C GLN A 274 -17.94 10.10 -29.45
N THR A 275 -16.73 9.85 -29.95
CA THR A 275 -16.51 9.49 -31.36
C THR A 275 -17.28 8.23 -31.74
N LEU A 276 -17.23 7.20 -30.89
CA LEU A 276 -17.92 5.94 -31.10
C LEU A 276 -19.45 6.12 -31.09
N GLU A 277 -19.98 6.95 -30.19
CA GLU A 277 -21.39 7.31 -30.15
C GLU A 277 -21.84 8.00 -31.45
N TYR A 278 -21.05 8.97 -31.96
CA TYR A 278 -21.31 9.61 -33.24
C TYR A 278 -21.29 8.62 -34.41
N GLU A 279 -20.30 7.73 -34.46
CA GLU A 279 -20.20 6.68 -35.51
C GLU A 279 -21.45 5.78 -35.50
N VAL A 280 -21.97 5.42 -34.33
CA VAL A 280 -23.18 4.58 -34.19
C VAL A 280 -24.43 5.35 -34.61
N ALA A 281 -24.56 6.60 -34.17
CA ALA A 281 -25.74 7.42 -34.40
C ALA A 281 -25.90 7.85 -35.87
N TYR A 282 -24.80 8.15 -36.55
CA TYR A 282 -24.82 8.77 -37.89
C TYR A 282 -24.10 7.96 -38.98
N GLY A 283 -23.32 6.94 -38.63
CA GLY A 283 -22.50 6.18 -39.59
C GLY A 283 -23.29 5.36 -40.62
N ASN A 284 -24.61 5.20 -40.47
CA ASN A 284 -25.48 4.49 -41.40
C ASN A 284 -26.18 5.40 -42.43
N GLU A 285 -26.06 6.73 -42.34
CA GLU A 285 -26.78 7.65 -43.24
C GLU A 285 -26.28 7.61 -44.69
N GLN A 286 -25.00 7.27 -44.91
CA GLN A 286 -24.43 7.10 -46.26
C GLN A 286 -25.13 5.97 -47.05
N SER A 287 -25.60 4.93 -46.37
CA SER A 287 -26.32 3.78 -46.94
C SER A 287 -27.77 4.15 -47.29
N ALA A 288 -28.39 5.01 -46.49
CA ALA A 288 -29.78 5.43 -46.65
C ALA A 288 -29.96 6.40 -47.84
N GLU A 289 -28.99 7.27 -48.11
CA GLU A 289 -29.01 8.14 -49.29
C GLU A 289 -28.88 7.36 -50.60
N MET A 290 -28.00 6.33 -50.66
CA MET A 290 -27.88 5.48 -51.85
C MET A 290 -29.13 4.63 -52.12
N ILE A 291 -29.80 4.13 -51.08
CA ILE A 291 -31.08 3.38 -51.21
C ILE A 291 -32.21 4.33 -51.64
N SER A 292 -32.19 5.59 -51.17
CA SER A 292 -33.13 6.63 -51.58
C SER A 292 -32.94 7.05 -53.05
N GLU A 293 -31.71 7.16 -53.55
CA GLU A 293 -31.44 7.49 -54.95
C GLU A 293 -31.77 6.37 -55.94
N ALA A 294 -31.54 5.11 -55.56
CA ALA A 294 -31.88 3.94 -56.38
C ALA A 294 -33.39 3.66 -56.43
N SER A 295 -34.17 4.12 -55.44
CA SER A 295 -35.63 3.98 -55.39
C SER A 295 -36.39 5.16 -56.00
N LYS A 296 -35.70 6.25 -56.39
CA LYS A 296 -36.31 7.34 -57.15
C LYS A 296 -36.72 6.85 -58.53
N PRO A 297 -38.00 7.01 -58.93
CA PRO A 297 -38.47 6.59 -60.26
C PRO A 297 -37.65 7.19 -61.41
N SER A 298 -37.09 8.40 -61.22
CA SER A 298 -36.22 9.09 -62.19
C SER A 298 -34.91 8.36 -62.50
N THR A 299 -34.42 7.51 -61.60
CA THR A 299 -33.19 6.72 -61.76
C THR A 299 -33.48 5.37 -62.40
N VAL A 300 -34.70 4.85 -62.22
CA VAL A 300 -35.14 3.56 -62.79
C VAL A 300 -35.64 3.73 -64.23
N THR A 301 -36.15 4.91 -64.60
CA THR A 301 -36.63 5.21 -65.96
C THR A 301 -35.56 5.00 -67.04
N THR A 302 -34.28 5.21 -66.74
CA THR A 302 -33.18 4.96 -67.68
C THR A 302 -32.99 3.48 -68.05
N LEU A 303 -33.51 2.54 -67.24
CA LEU A 303 -33.52 1.10 -67.56
C LEU A 303 -34.60 0.72 -68.59
N PHE A 304 -35.54 1.62 -68.88
CA PHE A 304 -36.65 1.39 -69.81
C PHE A 304 -36.48 2.06 -71.17
N TYR A 305 -35.37 2.77 -71.39
CA TYR A 305 -35.01 3.44 -72.65
C TYR A 305 -33.76 2.83 -73.30
N GLN A 306 -33.58 1.51 -73.23
CA GLN A 306 -32.57 0.82 -74.03
C GLN A 306 -33.01 0.82 -75.50
N GLU A 307 -32.28 1.53 -76.36
CA GLU A 307 -32.33 1.35 -77.83
C GLU A 307 -31.72 0.01 -78.24
#